data_AF-A0A363U2S1-F1
#
_entry.id   AF-A0A363U2S1-F1
#
_cell.length_a   1.000
_cell.length_b   1.000
_cell.length_c   1.000
_cell.angle_alpha   90.00
_cell.angle_beta   90.00
_cell.angle_gamma   90.00
#
_symmetry.space_group_name_H-M   'P 1'
#
loop_
_entity.id
_entity.type
_entity.pdbx_description
1 polymer ?
#
loop_
_entity_poly.entity_id
_entity_poly.type
_entity_poly.pdbx_seq_one_letter_code
_entity_poly.pdbx_strand_id
1 'polypeptide(L)'
;MALRIKAIGTYRPRIDQGNTVQKPEFVRYASRATGLVEATLDQSIKEMRDQLIDFLRAGRAVKIEGLGTWTPNIALDGTFSIMYRADSALVKGLNIPGMFTGTISNRENIGKTADELVQLWNEKNPEDQVVSE
;
A
#
# COMPACT_ATOMS: atom_id res chain seq x y z
N MET A 1 -24.58 20.30 -9.56
CA MET A 1 -23.28 21.00 -9.43
C MET A 1 -22.38 20.11 -8.59
N ALA A 2 -21.42 19.48 -9.23
CA ALA A 2 -20.53 18.53 -8.57
C ALA A 2 -19.46 19.27 -7.77
N LEU A 3 -19.04 18.68 -6.65
CA LEU A 3 -17.85 19.12 -5.93
C LEU A 3 -16.60 18.75 -6.74
N ARG A 4 -15.60 19.64 -6.80
CA ARG A 4 -14.29 19.38 -7.43
C ARG A 4 -13.67 18.05 -6.99
N ILE A 5 -13.84 17.69 -5.72
CA ILE A 5 -13.36 16.43 -5.13
C ILE A 5 -14.02 15.20 -5.79
N LYS A 6 -15.30 15.28 -6.17
CA LYS A 6 -16.04 14.20 -6.85
C LYS A 6 -15.49 13.94 -8.26
N ALA A 7 -15.21 15.02 -9.01
CA ALA A 7 -14.63 14.93 -10.35
C ALA A 7 -13.22 14.32 -10.32
N ILE A 8 -12.33 14.84 -9.47
CA ILE A 8 -10.96 14.31 -9.30
C ILE A 8 -11.01 12.86 -8.79
N GLY A 9 -11.89 12.58 -7.82
CA GLY A 9 -12.06 11.24 -7.27
C GLY A 9 -12.39 10.21 -8.35
N THR A 10 -13.27 10.56 -9.28
CA THR A 10 -13.70 9.67 -10.37
C THR A 10 -12.58 9.37 -11.37
N TYR A 11 -11.83 10.39 -11.78
CA TYR A 11 -10.88 10.27 -12.90
C TYR A 11 -9.42 10.10 -12.51
N ARG A 12 -9.06 10.22 -11.23
CA ARG A 12 -7.67 9.97 -10.80
C ARG A 12 -7.25 8.53 -11.14
N PRO A 13 -5.98 8.30 -11.51
CA PRO A 13 -5.42 6.96 -11.63
C PRO A 13 -5.60 6.19 -10.32
N ARG A 14 -6.07 4.94 -10.41
CA ARG A 14 -6.22 4.06 -9.24
C ARG A 14 -5.69 2.69 -9.56
N ILE A 15 -5.06 2.07 -8.57
CA ILE A 15 -4.73 0.64 -8.65
C ILE A 15 -6.00 -0.14 -8.37
N ASP A 16 -6.39 -0.98 -9.32
CA ASP A 16 -7.48 -1.92 -9.11
C ASP A 16 -6.94 -3.06 -8.25
N GLN A 17 -7.31 -3.06 -6.97
CA GLN A 17 -6.81 -4.04 -6.02
C GLN A 17 -7.27 -5.44 -6.43
N GLY A 18 -6.31 -6.30 -6.75
CA GLY A 18 -6.56 -7.73 -6.94
C GLY A 18 -6.82 -8.45 -5.62
N ASN A 19 -6.90 -9.77 -5.70
CA ASN A 19 -7.05 -10.61 -4.51
C ASN A 19 -5.89 -10.38 -3.54
N THR A 20 -6.22 -10.17 -2.26
CA THR A 20 -5.19 -10.08 -1.21
C THR A 20 -4.50 -11.44 -1.08
N VAL A 21 -3.21 -11.47 -1.38
CA VAL A 21 -2.36 -12.66 -1.21
C VAL A 21 -2.38 -13.07 0.26
N GLN A 22 -2.85 -14.28 0.53
CA GLN A 22 -2.91 -14.85 1.87
C GLN A 22 -1.60 -15.57 2.22
N LYS A 23 -1.37 -15.78 3.52
CA LYS A 23 -0.16 -16.46 4.01
C LYS A 23 0.17 -17.78 3.27
N PRO A 24 -0.78 -18.71 3.01
CA PRO A 24 -0.46 -19.97 2.33
C PRO A 24 0.10 -19.76 0.92
N GLU A 25 -0.43 -18.77 0.19
CA GLU A 25 0.05 -18.44 -1.14
C GLU A 25 1.45 -17.82 -1.06
N PHE A 26 1.66 -16.85 -0.18
CA PHE A 26 2.97 -16.22 0.03
C PHE A 26 4.05 -17.26 0.41
N VAL A 27 3.77 -18.13 1.38
CA VAL A 27 4.69 -19.18 1.83
C VAL A 27 5.05 -20.13 0.70
N ARG A 28 4.09 -20.51 -0.14
CA ARG A 28 4.34 -21.37 -1.31
C ARG A 28 5.28 -20.71 -2.32
N TYR A 29 5.08 -19.43 -2.64
CA TYR A 29 5.98 -18.70 -3.54
C TYR A 29 7.38 -18.54 -2.95
N ALA A 30 7.47 -18.20 -1.65
CA ALA A 30 8.76 -18.05 -0.95
C ALA A 30 9.52 -19.38 -0.86
N SER A 31 8.82 -20.48 -0.59
CA SER A 31 9.36 -21.85 -0.57
C SER A 31 10.03 -22.20 -1.90
N ARG A 32 9.32 -21.97 -3.02
CA ARG A 32 9.86 -22.19 -4.37
C ARG A 32 11.09 -21.33 -4.67
N ALA A 33 11.12 -20.08 -4.20
CA ALA A 33 12.23 -19.17 -4.45
C ALA A 33 13.48 -19.48 -3.61
N THR A 34 13.31 -20.01 -2.40
CA THR A 34 14.41 -20.21 -1.43
C THR A 34 14.87 -21.67 -1.31
N GLY A 35 14.05 -22.62 -1.76
CA GLY A 35 14.27 -24.05 -1.53
C GLY A 35 13.93 -24.52 -0.11
N LEU A 36 13.43 -23.62 0.76
CA LEU A 36 13.00 -23.97 2.11
C LEU A 36 11.63 -24.63 2.09
N VAL A 37 11.44 -25.64 2.94
CA VAL A 37 10.14 -26.30 3.12
C VAL A 37 9.11 -25.31 3.66
N GLU A 38 7.88 -25.36 3.15
CA GLU A 38 6.79 -24.44 3.54
C GLU A 38 6.55 -24.41 5.06
N ALA A 39 6.64 -25.56 5.74
CA ALA A 39 6.48 -25.65 7.20
C ALA A 39 7.58 -24.86 7.95
N THR A 40 8.82 -24.91 7.49
CA THR A 40 9.94 -24.16 8.08
C THR A 40 9.73 -22.67 7.90
N LEU A 41 9.33 -22.23 6.70
CA LEU A 41 9.02 -20.83 6.43
C LEU A 41 7.84 -20.32 7.28
N ASP A 42 6.77 -21.09 7.40
CA ASP A 42 5.63 -20.73 8.25
C ASP A 42 6.04 -20.61 9.72
N GLN A 43 6.90 -21.49 10.22
CA GLN A 43 7.46 -21.38 11.56
C GLN A 43 8.31 -20.13 11.71
N SER A 44 9.24 -19.87 10.78
CA SER A 44 10.10 -18.67 10.82
C SER A 44 9.28 -17.37 10.84
N ILE A 45 8.18 -17.29 10.09
CA ILE A 45 7.28 -16.13 10.11
C ILE A 45 6.63 -15.95 11.49
N LYS A 46 6.18 -17.04 12.14
CA LYS A 46 5.58 -16.99 13.48
C LYS A 46 6.61 -16.57 14.54
N GLU A 47 7.79 -17.16 14.51
CA GLU A 47 8.87 -16.81 15.44
C GLU A 47 9.28 -15.34 15.27
N MET A 48 9.42 -14.86 14.03
CA MET A 48 9.72 -13.45 13.76
C MET A 48 8.63 -12.53 14.33
N ARG A 49 7.36 -12.87 14.17
CA ARG A 49 6.23 -12.11 14.76
C ARG A 49 6.35 -12.04 16.28
N ASP A 50 6.63 -13.16 16.93
CA ASP A 50 6.67 -13.22 18.40
C ASP A 50 7.87 -12.44 18.95
N GLN A 51 9.04 -12.55 18.31
CA GLN A 51 10.20 -11.73 18.66
C GLN A 51 9.96 -10.23 18.42
N LEU A 52 9.30 -9.86 17.31
CA LEU A 52 8.89 -8.48 17.07
C LEU A 52 8.02 -7.95 18.22
N ILE A 53 7.02 -8.73 18.65
CA ILE A 53 6.13 -8.34 19.75
C ILE A 53 6.93 -8.12 21.05
N ASP A 54 7.87 -9.01 21.38
CA ASP A 54 8.63 -8.90 22.63
C ASP A 54 9.56 -7.68 22.64
N PHE A 55 10.23 -7.36 21.53
CA PHE A 55 11.01 -6.13 21.44
C PHE A 55 10.13 -4.87 21.52
N LEU A 56 8.97 -4.86 20.86
CA LEU A 56 8.05 -3.73 20.90
C LEU A 56 7.45 -3.53 22.30
N ARG A 57 7.14 -4.60 23.03
CA ARG A 57 6.72 -4.56 24.43
C ARG A 57 7.80 -3.98 25.35
N ALA A 58 9.07 -4.23 25.03
CA ALA A 58 10.20 -3.62 25.72
C ALA A 58 10.47 -2.16 25.32
N GLY A 59 9.59 -1.54 24.52
CA GLY A 59 9.75 -0.16 24.04
C GLY A 59 10.82 0.01 22.96
N ARG A 60 11.29 -1.08 22.35
CA ARG A 60 12.36 -1.07 21.35
C ARG A 60 11.79 -1.13 19.95
N ALA A 61 12.11 -0.14 19.12
CA ALA A 61 11.82 -0.22 17.69
C ALA A 61 12.67 -1.31 17.03
N VAL A 62 12.09 -2.02 16.07
CA VAL A 62 12.76 -3.08 15.31
C VAL A 62 12.85 -2.67 13.85
N LYS A 63 14.07 -2.66 13.32
CA LYS A 63 14.33 -2.45 11.89
C LYS A 63 14.82 -3.76 11.28
N ILE A 64 14.13 -4.22 10.24
CA ILE A 64 14.57 -5.34 9.40
C ILE A 64 14.84 -4.78 8.01
N GLU A 65 16.10 -4.89 7.58
CA GLU A 65 16.54 -4.43 6.26
C GLU A 65 15.73 -5.10 5.15
N GLY A 66 15.29 -4.30 4.17
CA GLY A 66 14.46 -4.78 3.06
C GLY A 66 12.97 -4.95 3.38
N LEU A 67 12.54 -4.88 4.64
CA LEU A 67 11.13 -4.91 5.02
C LEU A 67 10.66 -3.55 5.57
N GLY A 68 11.23 -3.11 6.69
CA GLY A 68 10.85 -1.83 7.28
C GLY A 68 11.21 -1.68 8.76
N THR A 69 10.61 -0.68 9.38
CA THR A 69 10.73 -0.39 10.80
C THR A 69 9.37 -0.43 11.48
N TRP A 70 9.29 -1.18 12.57
CA TRP A 70 8.16 -1.21 13.49
C TRP A 70 8.54 -0.46 14.76
N THR A 71 7.78 0.59 15.10
CA THR A 71 8.03 1.42 16.28
C THR A 71 6.81 1.36 17.20
N PRO A 72 6.98 1.04 18.50
CA PRO A 72 5.87 1.06 19.43
C PRO A 72 5.45 2.52 19.69
N ASN A 73 4.15 2.75 19.84
CA ASN A 73 3.58 4.05 20.12
C ASN A 73 2.48 3.91 21.19
N ILE A 74 2.21 4.98 21.93
CA ILE A 74 1.19 5.01 22.96
C ILE A 74 0.35 6.29 22.82
N ALA A 75 -0.97 6.14 22.82
CA ALA A 75 -1.91 7.25 22.84
C ALA A 75 -2.11 7.81 24.27
N LEU A 76 -2.72 8.99 24.39
CA LEU A 76 -2.94 9.64 25.69
C LEU A 76 -3.83 8.84 26.64
N ASP A 77 -4.65 7.94 26.12
CA ASP A 77 -5.51 7.02 26.86
C ASP A 77 -4.80 5.74 27.30
N GLY A 78 -3.51 5.58 26.98
CA GLY A 78 -2.72 4.38 27.28
C GLY A 78 -2.82 3.27 26.23
N THR A 79 -3.55 3.47 25.13
CA THR A 79 -3.66 2.47 24.06
C THR A 79 -2.35 2.35 23.29
N PHE A 80 -1.78 1.14 23.24
CA PHE A 80 -0.58 0.85 22.45
C PHE A 80 -0.91 0.61 20.98
N SER A 81 -0.07 1.13 20.09
CA SER A 81 -0.13 0.91 18.65
C SER A 81 1.27 0.69 18.08
N ILE A 82 1.35 0.23 16.83
CA ILE A 82 2.62 0.05 16.12
C ILE A 82 2.60 0.98 14.91
N MET A 83 3.58 1.87 14.83
CA MET A 83 3.85 2.63 13.61
C MET A 83 4.75 1.79 12.71
N TYR A 84 4.30 1.53 11.48
CA TYR A 84 5.09 0.84 10.46
C TYR A 84 5.59 1.83 9.40
N ARG A 85 6.88 1.76 9.10
CA ARG A 85 7.50 2.46 7.98
C ARG A 85 8.12 1.44 7.05
N ALA A 86 7.61 1.34 5.83
CA ALA A 86 8.17 0.48 4.79
C ALA A 86 9.60 0.87 4.45
N ASP A 87 10.45 -0.12 4.20
CA ASP A 87 11.81 0.13 3.73
C ASP A 87 11.79 0.75 2.32
N SER A 88 12.75 1.62 2.06
CA SER A 88 12.91 2.25 0.74
C SER A 88 13.11 1.24 -0.39
N ALA A 89 13.66 0.06 -0.11
CA ALA A 89 13.83 -1.02 -1.09
C ALA A 89 12.49 -1.50 -1.65
N LEU A 90 11.45 -1.61 -0.83
CA LEU A 90 10.10 -2.00 -1.28
C LEU A 90 9.50 -0.94 -2.20
N VAL A 91 9.61 0.34 -1.80
CA VAL A 91 9.07 1.46 -2.58
C VAL A 91 9.82 1.60 -3.91
N LYS A 92 11.15 1.50 -3.89
CA LYS A 92 11.97 1.56 -5.12
C LYS A 92 11.68 0.38 -6.04
N GLY A 93 11.55 -0.83 -5.49
CA GLY A 93 11.21 -2.03 -6.26
C GLY A 93 9.86 -1.93 -6.97
N LEU A 94 8.85 -1.34 -6.31
CA LEU A 94 7.54 -1.10 -6.92
C LEU A 94 7.58 -0.06 -8.04
N ASN A 95 8.45 0.95 -7.92
CA ASN A 95 8.55 2.08 -8.85
C ASN A 95 9.57 1.85 -9.98
N ILE A 96 10.06 0.63 -10.19
CA ILE A 96 10.90 0.32 -11.36
C ILE A 96 10.03 0.50 -12.62
N PRO A 97 10.43 1.34 -13.59
CA PRO A 97 9.64 1.59 -14.80
C PRO A 97 9.28 0.29 -15.52
N GLY A 98 7.99 0.11 -15.80
CA GLY A 98 7.47 -1.07 -16.51
C GLY A 98 7.32 -2.35 -15.69
N MET A 99 7.72 -2.37 -14.40
CA MET A 99 7.64 -3.58 -13.57
C MET A 99 6.29 -3.76 -12.86
N PHE A 100 5.46 -2.72 -12.78
CA PHE A 100 4.13 -2.85 -12.18
C PHE A 100 3.22 -3.70 -13.10
N THR A 101 2.87 -4.89 -12.65
CA THR A 101 2.06 -5.87 -13.40
C THR A 101 0.56 -5.78 -13.11
N GLY A 102 0.15 -4.98 -12.13
CA GLY A 102 -1.25 -4.81 -11.78
C GLY A 102 -2.04 -3.95 -12.77
N THR A 103 -3.36 -3.91 -12.58
CA THR A 103 -4.25 -3.06 -13.38
C THR A 103 -4.33 -1.66 -12.77
N ILE A 104 -4.23 -0.65 -13.63
CA ILE A 104 -4.43 0.76 -13.25
C ILE A 104 -5.66 1.24 -14.01
N SER A 105 -6.74 1.57 -13.29
CA SER A 105 -7.88 2.28 -13.85
C SER A 105 -7.52 3.76 -14.06
N ASN A 106 -8.06 4.35 -15.13
CA ASN A 106 -7.72 5.71 -15.58
C ASN A 106 -6.22 5.92 -15.82
N ARG A 107 -5.52 4.91 -16.39
CA ARG A 107 -4.07 4.97 -16.65
C ARG A 107 -3.70 6.13 -17.59
N GLU A 108 -4.59 6.46 -18.53
CA GLU A 108 -4.48 7.60 -19.45
C GLU A 108 -4.49 8.97 -18.76
N ASN A 109 -4.86 9.01 -17.48
CA ASN A 109 -4.87 10.23 -16.68
C ASN A 109 -3.62 10.37 -15.80
N ILE A 110 -2.65 9.45 -15.89
CA ILE A 110 -1.35 9.60 -15.21
C ILE A 110 -0.65 10.83 -15.78
N GLY A 111 -0.25 11.75 -14.90
CA GLY A 111 0.40 13.01 -15.25
C GLY A 111 -0.54 14.19 -15.46
N LYS A 112 -1.87 13.98 -15.50
CA LYS A 112 -2.84 15.07 -15.58
C LYS A 112 -2.98 15.82 -14.26
N THR A 113 -3.21 17.12 -14.37
CA THR A 113 -3.51 18.04 -13.27
C THR A 113 -4.96 17.89 -12.81
N ALA A 114 -5.27 18.40 -11.62
CA ALA A 114 -6.62 18.39 -11.08
C ALA A 114 -7.63 19.10 -12.00
N ASP A 115 -7.22 20.17 -12.68
CA ASP A 115 -8.10 20.97 -13.55
C ASP A 115 -8.42 20.23 -14.85
N GLU A 116 -7.44 19.53 -15.43
CA GLU A 116 -7.67 18.66 -16.60
C GLU A 116 -8.64 17.52 -16.27
N LEU A 117 -8.61 16.97 -15.05
CA LEU A 117 -9.59 15.96 -14.61
C LEU A 117 -10.99 16.55 -14.43
N VAL A 118 -11.09 17.81 -13.99
CA VAL A 118 -12.37 18.53 -13.87
C VAL A 118 -12.94 18.86 -15.25
N GLN A 119 -12.09 19.28 -16.19
CA GLN A 119 -12.50 19.50 -17.56
C GLN A 119 -13.04 18.20 -18.18
N LEU A 120 -12.34 17.08 -17.98
CA LEU A 120 -12.79 15.76 -18.43
C LEU A 120 -14.14 15.35 -17.81
N TRP A 121 -14.40 15.76 -16.56
CA TRP A 121 -15.71 15.59 -15.93
C TRP A 121 -16.79 16.45 -16.58
N ASN A 122 -16.51 17.74 -16.79
CA ASN A 122 -17.46 18.69 -17.35
C ASN A 122 -17.83 18.35 -18.81
N GLU A 123 -16.89 17.82 -19.58
CA GLU A 123 -17.13 17.32 -20.95
C GLU A 123 -18.04 16.09 -20.96
N LYS A 124 -17.87 15.17 -19.99
CA LYS A 124 -18.63 13.92 -19.90
C LYS A 124 -19.95 14.02 -19.12
N ASN A 125 -20.12 15.06 -18.30
CA ASN A 125 -21.30 15.28 -17.45
C ASN A 125 -21.76 16.74 -17.61
N PRO A 126 -22.28 17.13 -18.78
CA PRO A 126 -22.70 18.51 -19.03
C PRO A 126 -23.84 18.96 -18.10
N GLU A 127 -24.66 18.04 -17.57
CA GLU A 127 -25.70 18.32 -16.57
C GLU A 127 -25.20 18.49 -15.12
N ASP A 128 -23.97 18.05 -14.78
CA ASP A 128 -23.40 18.13 -13.42
C ASP A 128 -22.01 18.79 -13.43
N GLN A 129 -21.91 19.95 -14.08
CA GLN A 129 -20.66 20.68 -14.18
C GLN A 129 -20.14 21.13 -12.80
N VAL A 130 -18.82 21.08 -12.66
CA VAL A 130 -18.06 21.73 -11.60
C VAL A 130 -17.70 23.12 -12.11
N VAL A 131 -18.29 24.15 -11.51
CA VAL A 131 -17.87 25.54 -11.73
C VAL A 131 -16.83 25.85 -10.65
N SER A 132 -15.62 26.22 -11.07
CA SER A 132 -14.56 26.66 -10.15
C SER A 132 -14.96 27.99 -9.51
N GLU A 133 -14.94 28.06 -8.17
CA GLU A 133 -14.69 29.32 -7.45
C GLU A 133 -13.24 29.75 -7.61
#